data_AF-A0A183PW90-F1
#
_entry.id   AF-A0A183PW90-F1
#
_cell.length_a   1.000
_cell.length_b   1.000
_cell.length_c   1.000
_cell.angle_alpha   90.00
_cell.angle_beta   90.00
_cell.angle_gamma   90.00
#
_symmetry.space_group_name_H-M   'P 1'
#
loop_
_entity.id
_entity.type
_entity.pdbx_description
1 polymer ?
#
loop_
_entity_poly.entity_id
_entity_poly.type
_entity_poly.pdbx_seq_one_letter_code
_entity_poly.pdbx_strand_id
1 'polypeptide(L)'
;MADEGLKDSKANDGQIDDDRLNEEDYQEPDCRSENISEDITDTEIECLKKELQSEISELEWEFKQAKESLYNERIMQVENKLNQAKMGTAPEFLHVLSLVEETYKIRLQVCYLHFTNHS
;
A
#
# COMPACT_ATOMS: atom_id res chain seq x y z
N MET A 1 -31.12 -39.35 24.36
CA MET A 1 -30.85 -37.90 24.24
C MET A 1 -29.35 -37.75 24.32
N ALA A 2 -28.68 -37.64 23.16
CA ALA A 2 -27.25 -37.45 23.08
C ALA A 2 -26.98 -35.96 22.86
N ASP A 3 -26.08 -35.45 23.68
CA ASP A 3 -25.69 -34.05 23.87
C ASP A 3 -24.80 -33.58 22.71
N GLU A 4 -25.25 -32.55 21.97
CA GLU A 4 -24.46 -31.86 20.96
C GLU A 4 -23.55 -30.83 21.63
N GLY A 5 -22.25 -31.13 21.70
CA GLY A 5 -21.21 -30.20 22.11
C GLY A 5 -20.32 -29.80 20.93
N LEU A 6 -20.79 -28.84 20.12
CA LEU A 6 -19.98 -28.09 19.18
C LEU A 6 -19.20 -27.02 19.98
N LYS A 7 -17.87 -26.97 19.95
CA LYS A 7 -17.08 -25.74 20.17
C LYS A 7 -15.61 -25.84 19.75
N ASP A 8 -15.30 -24.99 18.77
CA ASP A 8 -14.15 -24.10 18.65
C ASP A 8 -12.74 -24.67 18.38
N SER A 9 -12.43 -24.70 17.09
CA SER A 9 -11.21 -24.19 16.43
C SER A 9 -10.12 -23.63 17.35
N LYS A 10 -9.00 -24.36 17.48
CA LYS A 10 -7.71 -23.79 17.84
C LYS A 10 -6.95 -23.43 16.56
N ALA A 11 -6.99 -22.15 16.21
CA ALA A 11 -6.03 -21.56 15.29
C ALA A 11 -4.66 -21.58 15.99
N ASN A 12 -3.71 -22.30 15.40
CA ASN A 12 -2.33 -22.34 15.87
C ASN A 12 -1.64 -21.04 15.45
N ASP A 13 -1.46 -20.22 16.48
CA ASP A 13 -0.45 -19.21 16.76
C ASP A 13 0.61 -18.84 15.71
N GLY A 14 0.90 -17.53 15.69
CA GLY A 14 1.68 -16.84 14.69
C GLY A 14 3.15 -17.25 14.61
N GLN A 15 3.62 -17.48 13.38
CA GLN A 15 5.02 -17.24 13.03
C GLN A 15 5.10 -15.84 12.40
N ILE A 16 5.40 -14.87 13.24
CA ILE A 16 5.95 -13.58 12.82
C ILE A 16 7.45 -13.84 12.73
N ASP A 17 7.98 -13.87 11.50
CA ASP A 17 9.42 -13.89 11.26
C ASP A 17 10.00 -12.52 11.67
N ASP A 18 10.24 -12.39 12.98
CA ASP A 18 10.90 -11.27 13.64
C ASP A 18 12.40 -11.55 13.73
N ASP A 19 13.11 -11.56 12.61
CA ASP A 19 14.55 -11.85 12.66
C ASP A 19 15.39 -11.18 11.58
N ARG A 20 15.10 -9.90 11.29
CA ARG A 20 16.08 -8.96 10.69
C ARG A 20 15.86 -7.53 11.20
N LEU A 21 15.92 -7.36 12.51
CA LEU A 21 16.32 -6.06 13.06
C LEU A 21 17.78 -5.84 12.66
N ASN A 22 17.98 -4.87 11.76
CA ASN A 22 19.26 -4.33 11.40
C ASN A 22 19.85 -3.63 12.64
N GLU A 23 20.51 -4.39 13.51
CA GLU A 23 21.24 -3.90 14.70
C GLU A 23 22.53 -3.14 14.32
N GLU A 24 22.53 -2.39 13.23
CA GLU A 24 23.62 -1.47 12.93
C GLU A 24 23.41 -0.17 13.72
N ASP A 25 24.00 -0.18 14.91
CA ASP A 25 24.60 0.97 15.59
C ASP A 25 23.67 2.19 15.82
N TYR A 26 22.50 1.95 16.42
CA TYR A 26 21.80 3.03 17.12
C TYR A 26 22.55 3.34 18.41
N GLN A 27 23.55 4.23 18.33
CA GLN A 27 24.05 4.93 19.50
C GLN A 27 22.94 5.86 19.99
N GLU A 28 22.26 5.47 21.07
CA GLU A 28 21.41 6.40 21.83
C GLU A 28 22.30 7.58 22.22
N PRO A 29 22.02 8.81 21.76
CA PRO A 29 22.80 9.95 22.22
C PRO A 29 22.66 10.01 23.73
N ASP A 30 23.80 9.95 24.44
CA ASP A 30 23.83 10.07 25.89
C ASP A 30 23.37 11.48 26.25
N CYS A 31 22.05 11.62 26.45
CA CYS A 31 21.41 12.85 26.89
C CYS A 31 21.70 13.13 28.37
N ARG A 32 22.66 12.45 29.01
CA ARG A 32 23.22 12.88 30.29
C ARG A 32 24.16 14.04 30.05
N SER A 33 23.52 15.17 29.78
CA SER A 33 24.02 16.52 29.91
C SER A 33 25.09 16.61 31.01
N GLU A 34 26.36 16.66 30.60
CA GLU A 34 27.41 17.17 31.44
C GLU A 34 27.15 18.65 31.65
N ASN A 35 26.44 18.94 32.75
CA ASN A 35 26.52 20.19 33.48
C ASN A 35 25.85 21.43 32.85
N ILE A 36 24.53 21.36 32.65
CA ILE A 36 23.64 22.53 32.72
C ILE A 36 22.52 22.23 33.71
N SER A 37 22.84 22.34 35.00
CA SER A 37 21.84 22.53 36.06
C SER A 37 21.34 23.98 35.98
N GLU A 38 20.69 24.34 34.88
CA GLU A 38 19.66 25.37 34.96
C GLU A 38 18.51 24.68 35.70
N ASP A 39 18.18 25.18 36.90
CA ASP A 39 17.05 24.67 37.70
C ASP A 39 15.76 24.88 36.88
N ILE A 40 15.46 23.93 36.01
CA ILE A 40 14.17 23.83 35.34
C ILE A 40 13.12 23.68 36.42
N THR A 41 12.26 24.67 36.50
CA THR A 41 11.14 24.68 37.43
C THR A 41 10.15 23.59 37.06
N ASP A 42 9.44 23.06 38.05
CA ASP A 42 8.33 22.12 37.81
C ASP A 42 7.30 22.69 36.82
N THR A 43 7.16 24.03 36.79
CA THR A 43 6.31 24.73 35.83
C THR A 43 6.81 24.62 34.38
N GLU A 44 8.12 24.72 34.14
CA GLU A 44 8.70 24.57 32.81
C GLU A 44 8.58 23.11 32.32
N ILE A 45 8.80 22.14 33.21
CA ILE A 45 8.58 20.73 32.90
C ILE A 45 7.12 20.47 32.50
N GLU A 46 6.16 21.05 33.22
CA GLU A 46 4.75 20.89 32.91
C GLU A 46 4.35 21.57 31.59
N CYS A 47 4.96 22.72 31.26
CA CYS A 47 4.78 23.35 29.95
C CYS A 47 5.33 22.46 28.82
N LEU A 48 6.55 21.94 28.95
CA LEU A 48 7.16 21.05 27.95
C LEU A 48 6.34 19.78 27.73
N LYS A 49 5.79 19.19 28.80
CA LYS A 49 4.89 18.03 28.68
C LYS A 49 3.65 18.33 27.86
N LYS A 50 3.05 19.51 28.07
CA LYS A 50 1.85 19.94 27.33
C LYS A 50 2.15 20.19 25.86
N GLU A 51 3.27 20.84 25.56
CA GLU A 51 3.72 21.08 24.20
C GLU A 51 3.97 19.77 23.46
N LEU A 52 4.71 18.85 24.08
CA LEU A 52 4.94 17.51 23.54
C LEU A 52 3.63 16.75 23.30
N GLN A 53 2.68 16.83 24.24
CA GLN A 53 1.38 16.19 24.08
C GLN A 53 0.58 16.80 22.92
N SER A 54 0.66 18.12 22.71
CA SER A 54 0.03 18.79 21.56
C SER A 54 0.65 18.31 20.25
N GLU A 55 1.98 18.29 20.17
CA GLU A 55 2.71 17.86 18.98
C GLU A 55 2.41 16.40 18.63
N ILE A 56 2.38 15.50 19.61
CA ILE A 56 1.98 14.10 19.39
C ILE A 56 0.54 14.03 18.86
N SER A 57 -0.38 14.81 19.43
CA SER A 57 -1.78 14.81 19.00
C SER A 57 -1.95 15.33 17.56
N GLU A 58 -1.17 16.34 17.19
CA GLU A 58 -1.13 16.89 15.83
C GLU A 58 -0.57 15.86 14.85
N LEU A 59 0.55 15.21 15.18
CA LEU A 59 1.15 14.16 14.36
C LEU A 59 0.22 12.96 14.16
N GLU A 60 -0.47 12.52 15.21
CA GLU A 60 -1.46 11.44 15.12
C GLU A 60 -2.62 11.81 14.19
N TRP A 61 -3.08 13.06 14.25
CA TRP A 61 -4.12 13.57 13.36
C TRP A 61 -3.62 13.61 11.91
N GLU A 62 -2.43 14.15 11.65
CA GLU A 62 -1.85 14.21 10.30
C GLU A 62 -1.66 12.81 9.71
N PHE A 63 -1.13 11.87 10.51
CA PHE A 63 -0.94 10.49 10.08
C PHE A 63 -2.27 9.83 9.70
N LYS A 64 -3.33 10.07 10.49
CA LYS A 64 -4.67 9.58 10.17
C LYS A 64 -5.19 10.15 8.85
N GLN A 65 -5.04 11.46 8.63
CA GLN A 65 -5.46 12.11 7.39
C GLN A 65 -4.69 11.57 6.17
N ALA A 66 -3.37 11.41 6.29
CA ALA A 66 -2.53 10.85 5.23
C ALA A 66 -2.94 9.41 4.89
N LYS A 67 -3.20 8.58 5.92
CA LYS A 67 -3.65 7.21 5.75
C LYS A 67 -5.00 7.12 5.04
N GLU A 68 -5.95 7.97 5.42
CA GLU A 68 -7.26 8.04 4.76
C GLU A 68 -7.15 8.49 3.30
N SER A 69 -6.33 9.51 3.03
CA SER A 69 -6.06 9.98 1.66
C SER A 69 -5.49 8.86 0.78
N LEU A 70 -4.51 8.10 1.29
CA LEU A 70 -3.90 6.99 0.57
C LEU A 70 -4.90 5.87 0.26
N TYR A 71 -5.77 5.52 1.20
CA TYR A 71 -6.81 4.52 0.96
C TYR A 71 -7.84 4.99 -0.07
N ASN A 72 -8.29 6.23 0.03
CA ASN A 72 -9.22 6.79 -0.95
C ASN A 72 -8.62 6.82 -2.35
N GLU A 73 -7.37 7.25 -2.49
CA GLU A 73 -6.66 7.21 -3.76
C GLU A 73 -6.58 5.78 -4.30
N ARG A 74 -6.23 4.82 -3.44
CA ARG A 74 -6.13 3.42 -3.84
C ARG A 74 -7.47 2.86 -4.31
N ILE A 75 -8.56 3.19 -3.62
CA ILE A 75 -9.92 2.80 -4.03
C ILE A 75 -10.24 3.39 -5.40
N MET A 76 -10.01 4.68 -5.60
CA MET A 76 -10.27 5.36 -6.88
C MET A 76 -9.46 4.75 -8.04
N GLN A 77 -8.18 4.40 -7.80
CA GLN A 77 -7.36 3.71 -8.80
C GLN A 77 -7.97 2.36 -9.20
N VAL A 78 -8.43 1.57 -8.22
CA VAL A 78 -9.05 0.27 -8.46
C VAL A 78 -10.38 0.43 -9.20
N GLU A 79 -11.23 1.36 -8.77
CA GLU A 79 -12.50 1.65 -9.42
C GLU A 79 -12.33 2.09 -10.87
N ASN A 80 -11.35 2.97 -11.12
CA ASN A 80 -11.02 3.41 -12.48
C ASN A 80 -10.57 2.24 -13.36
N LYS A 81 -9.67 1.39 -12.87
CA LYS A 81 -9.24 0.19 -13.60
C LYS A 81 -10.41 -0.77 -13.87
N LEU A 82 -11.28 -0.96 -12.89
CA LEU A 82 -12.47 -1.79 -13.03
C LEU A 82 -13.44 -1.22 -14.07
N ASN A 83 -13.64 0.09 -14.08
CA ASN A 83 -14.50 0.76 -15.06
C ASN A 83 -13.92 0.66 -16.48
N GLN A 84 -12.62 0.87 -16.65
CA GLN A 84 -11.94 0.68 -17.94
C GLN A 84 -12.10 -0.76 -18.45
N ALA A 85 -11.96 -1.76 -17.57
CA ALA A 85 -12.17 -3.15 -17.93
C ALA A 85 -13.62 -3.42 -18.37
N LYS A 86 -14.61 -2.91 -17.62
CA LYS A 86 -16.04 -3.04 -17.96
C LYS A 86 -16.40 -2.37 -19.29
N MET A 87 -15.79 -1.22 -19.57
CA MET A 87 -16.00 -0.47 -20.81
C MET A 87 -15.20 -1.03 -22.00
N GLY A 88 -14.33 -2.02 -21.78
CA GLY A 88 -13.43 -2.53 -22.82
C GLY A 88 -12.35 -1.53 -23.25
N THR A 89 -12.15 -0.46 -22.47
CA THR A 89 -11.16 0.60 -22.74
C THR A 89 -9.86 0.38 -21.95
N ALA A 90 -9.78 -0.71 -21.18
CA ALA A 90 -8.56 -1.10 -20.49
C ALA A 90 -7.41 -1.25 -21.49
N PRO A 91 -6.25 -0.60 -21.26
CA PRO A 91 -5.11 -0.64 -22.18
C PRO A 91 -4.67 -2.05 -22.56
N GLU A 92 -4.76 -2.99 -21.63
CA GLU A 92 -4.40 -4.39 -21.85
C GLU A 92 -5.33 -5.06 -22.87
N PHE A 93 -6.63 -4.73 -22.85
CA PHE A 93 -7.58 -5.22 -23.84
C PHE A 93 -7.36 -4.58 -25.20
N LEU A 94 -7.13 -3.27 -25.24
CA LEU A 94 -6.85 -2.55 -26.49
C LEU A 94 -5.58 -3.08 -27.17
N HIS A 95 -4.56 -3.42 -26.39
CA HIS A 95 -3.34 -4.04 -26.90
C HIS A 95 -3.62 -5.40 -27.57
N VAL A 96 -4.38 -6.28 -26.89
CA VAL A 96 -4.77 -7.58 -27.46
C VAL A 96 -5.59 -7.40 -28.75
N LEU A 97 -6.53 -6.46 -28.78
CA LEU A 97 -7.32 -6.16 -29.97
C LEU A 97 -6.42 -5.72 -31.14
N SER A 98 -5.47 -4.82 -30.90
CA SER A 98 -4.52 -4.37 -31.93
C SER A 98 -3.71 -5.53 -32.53
N LEU A 99 -3.26 -6.49 -31.72
CA LEU A 99 -2.53 -7.65 -32.21
C LEU A 99 -3.39 -8.57 -33.08
N VAL A 100 -4.65 -8.77 -32.70
CA VAL A 100 -5.61 -9.55 -33.49
C VAL A 100 -5.90 -8.88 -34.82
N GLU A 101 -6.10 -7.56 -34.82
CA GLU A 101 -6.31 -6.78 -36.04
C GLU A 101 -5.09 -6.84 -36.98
N GLU A 102 -3.88 -6.72 -36.44
CA GLU A 102 -2.65 -6.85 -37.20
C GLU A 102 -2.53 -8.24 -37.83
N THR A 103 -2.77 -9.29 -37.05
CA THR A 103 -2.75 -10.67 -37.53
C THR A 103 -3.78 -10.89 -38.65
N TYR A 104 -4.98 -10.31 -38.50
CA TYR A 104 -6.01 -10.39 -39.54
C TYR A 104 -5.60 -9.65 -40.82
N LYS A 105 -5.01 -8.46 -40.72
CA LYS A 105 -4.47 -7.71 -41.87
C LYS A 105 -3.40 -8.51 -42.61
N ILE A 106 -2.48 -9.14 -41.89
CA ILE A 106 -1.44 -10.00 -42.49
C ILE A 106 -2.07 -11.16 -43.26
N ARG A 107 -3.04 -11.86 -42.68
CA ARG A 107 -3.74 -12.97 -43.37
C ARG A 107 -4.44 -12.51 -44.66
N LEU A 108 -5.09 -11.35 -44.63
CA LEU A 108 -5.72 -10.77 -45.82
C LEU A 108 -4.70 -10.45 -46.90
N GLN A 109 -3.57 -9.83 -46.53
CA GLN A 109 -2.49 -9.52 -47.48
C GLN A 109 -1.93 -10.79 -48.11
N VAL A 110 -1.69 -11.84 -47.32
CA VAL A 110 -1.21 -13.14 -47.82
C VAL A 110 -2.23 -13.75 -48.79
N CYS A 111 -3.51 -13.81 -48.43
CA CYS A 111 -4.55 -14.32 -49.32
C CYS A 111 -4.64 -13.53 -50.63
N TYR A 112 -4.58 -12.21 -50.55
CA TYR A 112 -4.58 -11.35 -51.73
C TYR A 112 -3.40 -11.63 -52.64
N LEU A 113 -2.18 -11.71 -52.08
CA LEU A 113 -0.98 -12.06 -52.84
C LEU A 113 -1.10 -13.44 -53.49
N HIS A 114 -1.59 -14.46 -52.77
CA HIS A 114 -1.82 -15.78 -53.35
C HIS A 114 -2.81 -15.74 -54.52
N PHE A 115 -3.90 -14.98 -54.39
CA PHE A 115 -4.89 -14.85 -55.45
C PHE A 115 -4.35 -14.13 -56.69
N THR A 116 -3.59 -13.04 -56.50
CA THR A 116 -2.97 -12.30 -57.60
C THR A 116 -1.86 -13.08 -58.30
N ASN A 117 -1.15 -13.97 -57.61
CA ASN A 117 -0.11 -14.81 -58.22
C ASN A 117 -0.68 -16.06 -58.93
N HIS A 118 -1.99 -16.32 -58.81
CA HIS A 118 -2.66 -17.49 -59.39
C HIS A 118 -3.79 -17.12 -60.37
N SER A 119 -3.99 -15.83 -60.67
CA SER A 119 -4.83 -15.32 -61.78
C SER A 119 -3.96 -14.92 -62.96
#